data_AF-A0AAJ5F8X8-F1
#
_entry.id   AF-A0AAJ5F8X8-F1
#
_cell.length_a   1.000
_cell.length_b   1.000
_cell.length_c   1.000
_cell.angle_alpha   90.00
_cell.angle_beta   90.00
_cell.angle_gamma   90.00
#
_symmetry.space_group_name_H-M   'P 1'
#
loop_
_entity.id
_entity.type
_entity.pdbx_description
1 polymer ?
#
loop_
_entity_poly.entity_id
_entity_poly.type
_entity_poly.pdbx_seq_one_letter_code
_entity_poly.pdbx_strand_id
1 'polypeptide(L)'
;MLRFLHVLASFLTPAFEVEQQFPPRGGERRSLHVIHRPGAGYAVFETRTDEAQGETAIDAETFEDGLTRPQALRRAARSGTRPETVAAVQASRSALVPAPVPLRLEVHGDLGVVTLHLHEHLDQPGFLAAVEWALRTTDAASYLALIGREGERELAWQALFERVPWGRGTVREIERFTAHL
;
A
#
# COMPACT_ATOMS: atom_id res chain seq x y z
N MET A 1 7.25 0.89 39.48
CA MET A 1 7.99 2.03 38.88
C MET A 1 7.70 2.22 37.38
N LEU A 2 7.83 1.18 36.54
CA LEU A 2 7.61 1.26 35.08
C LEU A 2 6.22 1.75 34.62
N ARG A 3 5.14 1.37 35.34
CA ARG A 3 3.78 1.84 35.03
C ARG A 3 3.60 3.35 35.28
N PHE A 4 4.22 3.90 36.32
CA PHE A 4 4.11 5.33 36.67
C PHE A 4 4.81 6.22 35.63
N LEU A 5 5.99 5.80 35.16
CA LEU A 5 6.72 6.48 34.09
C LEU A 5 5.95 6.46 32.75
N HIS A 6 5.25 5.37 32.44
CA HIS A 6 4.37 5.29 31.27
C HIS A 6 3.19 6.26 31.33
N VAL A 7 2.58 6.39 32.52
CA VAL A 7 1.46 7.32 32.74
C VAL A 7 1.95 8.76 32.57
N LEU A 8 3.07 9.15 33.19
CA LEU A 8 3.65 10.49 33.05
C LEU A 8 4.05 10.83 31.61
N ALA A 9 4.66 9.89 30.88
CA ALA A 9 5.03 10.08 29.48
C ALA A 9 3.80 10.30 28.57
N SER A 10 2.67 9.66 28.87
CA SER A 10 1.40 9.85 28.14
C SER A 10 0.84 11.26 28.28
N PHE A 11 1.03 11.91 29.43
CA PHE A 11 0.59 13.30 29.67
C PHE A 11 1.51 14.35 29.04
N LEU A 12 2.80 14.06 28.93
CA LEU A 12 3.79 14.99 28.36
C LEU A 12 3.86 14.91 26.83
N THR A 13 3.36 13.82 26.24
CA THR A 13 3.29 13.67 24.79
C THR A 13 2.05 14.43 24.27
N PRO A 14 2.20 15.41 23.37
CA PRO A 14 1.06 16.15 22.83
C PRO A 14 0.15 15.23 22.01
N ALA A 15 -1.12 15.60 21.87
CA ALA A 15 -2.02 14.90 20.96
C ALA A 15 -1.48 14.95 19.53
N PHE A 16 -1.56 13.82 18.83
CA PHE A 16 -1.16 13.75 17.43
C PHE A 16 -1.92 12.63 16.71
N GLU A 17 -1.92 12.71 15.38
CA GLU A 17 -2.55 11.72 14.51
C GLU A 17 -1.62 11.39 13.35
N VAL A 18 -1.43 10.10 13.11
CA VAL A 18 -0.78 9.61 11.90
C VAL A 18 -1.81 8.88 11.06
N GLU A 19 -2.05 9.37 9.85
CA GLU A 19 -2.87 8.72 8.84
C GLU A 19 -1.94 8.07 7.80
N GLN A 20 -2.18 6.81 7.48
CA GLN A 20 -1.57 6.11 6.36
C GLN A 20 -2.66 5.74 5.35
N GLN A 21 -2.56 6.26 4.13
CA GLN A 21 -3.43 5.88 3.03
C GLN A 21 -2.92 4.61 2.35
N PHE A 22 -3.83 3.73 1.97
CA PHE A 22 -3.57 2.56 1.14
C PHE A 22 -3.90 2.86 -0.33
N PRO A 23 -3.29 2.14 -1.29
CA PRO A 23 -3.76 2.18 -2.67
C PRO A 23 -5.25 1.84 -2.74
N PRO A 24 -6.02 2.53 -3.59
CA PRO A 24 -7.43 2.19 -3.78
C PRO A 24 -7.55 0.75 -4.27
N ARG A 25 -8.59 0.04 -3.84
CA ARG A 25 -8.93 -1.31 -4.32
C ARG A 25 -10.41 -1.36 -4.66
N GLY A 26 -10.74 -1.67 -5.92
CA GLY A 26 -12.13 -1.83 -6.34
C GLY A 26 -13.03 -0.62 -6.08
N GLY A 27 -12.50 0.61 -6.18
CA GLY A 27 -13.26 1.84 -5.90
C GLY A 27 -13.37 2.21 -4.42
N GLU A 28 -12.71 1.48 -3.53
CA GLU A 28 -12.66 1.77 -2.10
C GLU A 28 -11.32 2.43 -1.73
N ARG A 29 -11.38 3.59 -1.05
CA ARG A 29 -10.22 4.19 -0.40
C ARG A 29 -10.15 3.73 1.04
N ARG A 30 -8.95 3.32 1.46
CA ARG A 30 -8.70 2.88 2.83
C ARG A 30 -7.59 3.69 3.45
N SER A 31 -7.74 4.04 4.72
CA SER A 31 -6.69 4.65 5.53
C SER A 31 -6.57 3.93 6.87
N LEU A 32 -5.36 3.89 7.42
CA LEU A 32 -5.05 3.46 8.79
C LEU A 32 -4.72 4.69 9.62
N HIS A 33 -5.38 4.83 10.77
CA HIS A 33 -5.18 5.93 11.71
C HIS A 33 -4.52 5.40 12.98
N VAL A 34 -3.51 6.13 13.46
CA VAL A 34 -2.93 5.97 14.80
C VAL A 34 -3.00 7.32 15.50
N ILE A 35 -3.87 7.43 16.51
CA ILE A 35 -4.12 8.67 17.24
C ILE A 35 -3.59 8.52 18.66
N HIS A 36 -2.82 9.49 19.14
CA HIS A 36 -2.50 9.61 20.56
C HIS A 36 -3.34 10.71 21.20
N ARG A 37 -4.00 10.38 22.31
CA ARG A 37 -4.76 11.32 23.15
C ARG A 37 -4.11 11.37 24.53
N PRO A 38 -3.62 12.54 25.00
CA PRO A 38 -3.02 12.66 26.31
C PRO A 38 -3.96 12.14 27.40
N GLY A 39 -3.45 11.31 28.30
CA GLY A 39 -4.23 10.69 29.39
C GLY A 39 -5.11 9.49 28.98
N ALA A 40 -5.52 9.39 27.71
CA ALA A 40 -6.30 8.25 27.19
C ALA A 40 -5.44 7.21 26.44
N GLY A 41 -4.22 7.56 26.03
CA GLY A 41 -3.32 6.67 25.29
C GLY A 41 -3.60 6.67 23.79
N TYR A 42 -3.33 5.55 23.14
CA TYR A 42 -3.41 5.42 21.69
C TYR A 42 -4.72 4.75 21.25
N ALA A 43 -5.26 5.20 20.12
CA ALA A 43 -6.31 4.53 19.36
C ALA A 43 -5.79 4.17 17.96
N VAL A 44 -6.16 3.00 17.48
CA VAL A 44 -5.83 2.50 16.13
C VAL A 44 -7.11 2.03 15.45
N PHE A 45 -7.33 2.46 14.22
CA PHE A 45 -8.48 2.03 13.43
C PHE A 45 -8.23 2.29 11.95
N GLU A 46 -8.93 1.57 11.09
CA GLU A 46 -8.99 1.84 9.67
C GLU A 46 -10.28 2.58 9.33
N THR A 47 -10.20 3.38 8.27
CA THR A 47 -11.37 3.97 7.63
C THR A 47 -11.49 3.42 6.22
N ARG A 48 -12.73 3.30 5.76
CA ARG A 48 -13.12 2.86 4.43
C ARG A 48 -14.02 3.93 3.83
N THR A 49 -13.71 4.40 2.64
CA THR A 49 -14.52 5.36 1.91
C THR A 49 -14.88 4.73 0.56
N ASP A 50 -16.18 4.49 0.37
CA ASP A 50 -16.70 4.10 -0.94
C ASP A 50 -16.71 5.36 -1.82
N GLU A 51 -15.93 5.36 -2.91
CA GLU A 51 -15.83 6.52 -3.81
C GLU A 51 -17.17 6.84 -4.50
N ALA A 52 -18.05 5.86 -4.67
CA ALA A 52 -19.36 6.09 -5.29
C ALA A 52 -20.34 6.78 -4.33
N GLN A 53 -20.19 6.58 -3.02
CA GLN A 53 -21.10 7.11 -2.00
C GLN A 53 -20.52 8.34 -1.28
N GLY A 54 -19.19 8.49 -1.26
CA GLY A 54 -18.50 9.58 -0.59
C GLY A 54 -18.51 9.50 0.94
N GLU A 55 -19.08 8.44 1.52
CA GLU A 55 -19.16 8.25 2.97
C GLU A 55 -17.94 7.51 3.50
N THR A 56 -17.27 8.11 4.49
CA THR A 56 -16.18 7.48 5.24
C THR A 56 -16.73 6.78 6.48
N ALA A 57 -16.53 5.47 6.57
CA ALA A 57 -16.87 4.66 7.72
C ALA A 57 -15.61 4.21 8.47
N ILE A 58 -15.69 4.16 9.81
CA ILE A 58 -14.66 3.51 10.64
C ILE A 58 -14.89 2.01 10.60
N ASP A 59 -13.85 1.25 10.33
CA ASP A 59 -13.88 -0.21 10.39
C ASP A 59 -13.84 -0.66 11.86
N ALA A 60 -15.01 -1.07 12.36
CA ALA A 60 -15.18 -1.51 13.74
C ALA A 60 -14.33 -2.73 14.11
N GLU A 61 -13.95 -3.58 13.15
CA GLU A 61 -13.10 -4.74 13.42
C GLU A 61 -11.65 -4.33 13.68
N THR A 62 -11.26 -3.15 13.20
CA THR A 62 -9.90 -2.62 13.36
C THR A 62 -9.76 -1.68 14.56
N PHE A 63 -10.88 -1.13 15.05
CA PHE A 63 -10.89 -0.16 16.13
C PHE A 63 -10.45 -0.76 17.47
N GLU A 64 -9.43 -0.15 18.06
CA GLU A 64 -8.93 -0.48 19.40
C GLU A 64 -8.37 0.78 20.06
N ASP A 65 -8.70 1.03 21.33
CA ASP A 65 -8.31 2.23 22.08
C ASP A 65 -7.66 1.90 23.43
N GLY A 66 -7.23 2.94 24.16
CA GLY A 66 -6.57 2.78 25.45
C GLY A 66 -5.17 2.14 25.38
N LEU A 67 -4.57 2.10 24.19
CA LEU A 67 -3.34 1.35 23.94
C LEU A 67 -2.10 2.10 24.43
N THR A 68 -1.08 1.34 24.84
CA THR A 68 0.29 1.86 24.93
C THR A 68 0.91 1.98 23.54
N ARG A 69 1.94 2.84 23.37
CA ARG A 69 2.62 3.00 22.07
C ARG A 69 3.08 1.67 21.44
N PRO A 70 3.70 0.72 22.17
CA PRO A 70 4.06 -0.58 21.59
C PRO A 70 2.87 -1.45 21.18
N GLN A 71 1.74 -1.36 21.90
CA GLN A 71 0.51 -2.06 21.51
C GLN A 71 -0.09 -1.46 20.25
N ALA A 72 -0.18 -0.14 20.17
CA ALA A 72 -0.66 0.58 18.99
C ALA A 72 0.16 0.22 17.73
N LEU A 73 1.50 0.24 17.83
CA LEU A 73 2.36 -0.15 16.71
C LEU A 73 2.18 -1.61 16.29
N ARG A 74 1.99 -2.54 17.25
CA ARG A 74 1.70 -3.95 16.93
C ARG A 74 0.34 -4.13 16.28
N ARG A 75 -0.68 -3.38 16.73
CA ARG A 75 -2.02 -3.40 16.14
C ARG A 75 -1.99 -2.88 14.72
N ALA A 76 -1.39 -1.71 14.53
CA ALA A 76 -1.20 -1.07 13.24
C ALA A 76 -0.43 -1.99 12.27
N ALA A 77 0.62 -2.69 12.74
CA ALA A 77 1.39 -3.61 11.89
C ALA A 77 0.54 -4.72 11.25
N ARG A 78 -0.54 -5.18 11.90
CA ARG A 78 -1.48 -6.17 11.33
C ARG A 78 -2.25 -5.63 10.12
N SER A 79 -2.39 -4.32 10.03
CA SER A 79 -3.02 -3.61 8.92
C SER A 79 -2.04 -3.23 7.80
N GLY A 80 -0.78 -3.66 7.87
CA GLY A 80 0.23 -3.33 6.85
C GLY A 80 0.82 -1.92 7.01
N THR A 81 1.08 -1.51 8.26
CA THR A 81 1.77 -0.24 8.55
C THR A 81 3.12 -0.15 7.86
N ARG A 82 3.42 1.00 7.26
CA ARG A 82 4.70 1.30 6.60
C ARG A 82 5.73 1.92 7.57
N PRO A 83 7.04 1.82 7.28
CA PRO A 83 8.09 2.37 8.13
C PRO A 83 7.92 3.86 8.47
N GLU A 84 7.42 4.66 7.53
CA GLU A 84 7.18 6.10 7.71
C GLU A 84 6.13 6.37 8.79
N THR A 85 5.07 5.56 8.80
CA THR A 85 4.01 5.61 9.83
C THR A 85 4.57 5.24 11.20
N VAL A 86 5.39 4.17 11.27
CA VAL A 86 6.07 3.78 12.51
C VAL A 86 6.96 4.89 13.02
N ALA A 87 7.77 5.49 12.14
CA ALA A 87 8.68 6.59 12.49
C ALA A 87 7.92 7.82 13.01
N ALA A 88 6.81 8.21 12.36
CA ALA A 88 5.99 9.32 12.81
C ALA A 88 5.35 9.08 14.19
N VAL A 89 4.82 7.88 14.43
CA VAL A 89 4.27 7.48 15.73
C VAL A 89 5.34 7.47 16.83
N GLN A 90 6.54 6.97 16.52
CA GLN A 90 7.67 6.98 17.45
C GLN A 90 8.13 8.40 17.77
N ALA A 91 8.18 9.27 16.76
CA ALA A 91 8.49 10.70 16.90
C ALA A 91 7.38 11.51 17.57
N SER A 92 6.22 10.89 17.83
CA SER A 92 5.05 11.55 18.43
C SER A 92 4.59 12.79 17.66
N ARG A 93 4.57 12.69 16.34
CA ARG A 93 4.29 13.80 15.43
C ARG A 93 3.16 13.44 14.48
N SER A 94 2.25 14.39 14.25
CA SER A 94 1.20 14.20 13.25
C SER A 94 1.80 14.10 11.85
N ALA A 95 1.30 13.16 11.05
CA ALA A 95 1.77 12.96 9.69
C ALA A 95 0.67 12.34 8.82
N LEU A 96 0.65 12.73 7.55
CA LEU A 96 -0.06 12.02 6.50
C LEU A 96 0.97 11.25 5.69
N VAL A 97 0.83 9.92 5.66
CA VAL A 97 1.61 9.04 4.81
C VAL A 97 0.72 8.67 3.62
N PRO A 98 0.88 9.34 2.46
CA PRO A 98 -0.02 9.16 1.31
C PRO A 98 0.11 7.76 0.72
N ALA A 99 -0.91 7.31 0.00
CA ALA A 99 -0.84 6.03 -0.70
C ALA A 99 0.41 6.00 -1.60
N PRO A 100 1.13 4.87 -1.67
CA PRO A 100 2.24 4.77 -2.61
C PRO A 100 1.74 5.04 -4.02
N VAL A 101 2.55 5.74 -4.80
CA VAL A 101 2.23 6.08 -6.19
C VAL A 101 1.94 4.78 -6.95
N PRO A 102 0.81 4.68 -7.68
CA PRO A 102 0.39 3.42 -8.29
C PRO A 102 1.40 2.99 -9.35
N LEU A 103 1.89 1.76 -9.21
CA LEU A 103 2.77 1.11 -10.18
C LEU A 103 1.93 0.30 -11.17
N ARG A 104 2.08 0.55 -12.46
CA ARG A 104 1.35 -0.16 -13.53
C ARG A 104 2.32 -0.68 -14.59
N LEU A 105 2.13 -1.91 -15.01
CA LEU A 105 2.75 -2.47 -16.21
C LEU A 105 1.73 -2.40 -17.35
N GLU A 106 2.06 -1.68 -18.41
CA GLU A 106 1.27 -1.68 -19.65
C GLU A 106 1.88 -2.67 -20.63
N VAL A 107 1.06 -3.59 -21.13
CA VAL A 107 1.38 -4.54 -22.19
C VAL A 107 0.72 -4.02 -23.46
N HIS A 108 1.53 -3.58 -24.41
CA HIS A 108 1.09 -3.07 -25.71
C HIS A 108 1.31 -4.16 -26.75
N GLY A 109 0.26 -4.46 -27.52
CA GLY A 109 0.33 -5.37 -28.67
C GLY A 109 -0.55 -4.90 -29.83
N ASP A 110 -0.65 -5.75 -30.85
CA ASP A 110 -1.35 -5.42 -32.10
C ASP A 110 -2.85 -5.14 -31.91
N LEU A 111 -3.48 -5.77 -30.90
CA LEU A 111 -4.89 -5.59 -30.58
C LEU A 111 -5.19 -4.51 -29.53
N GLY A 112 -4.15 -3.88 -28.97
CA GLY A 112 -4.31 -2.76 -28.03
C GLY A 112 -3.44 -2.87 -26.79
N VAL A 113 -3.89 -2.22 -25.70
CA VAL A 113 -3.13 -2.06 -24.46
C VAL A 113 -3.87 -2.68 -23.29
N VAL A 114 -3.19 -3.54 -22.54
CA VAL A 114 -3.65 -4.06 -21.25
C VAL A 114 -2.82 -3.43 -20.13
N THR A 115 -3.49 -2.87 -19.11
CA THR A 115 -2.84 -2.26 -17.94
C THR A 115 -2.97 -3.18 -16.74
N LEU A 116 -1.83 -3.57 -16.16
CA LEU A 116 -1.75 -4.42 -14.97
C LEU A 116 -1.28 -3.59 -13.78
N HIS A 117 -2.10 -3.50 -12.74
CA HIS A 117 -1.83 -2.70 -11.55
C HIS A 117 -1.11 -3.54 -10.50
N LEU A 118 0.17 -3.29 -10.24
CA LEU A 118 0.99 -4.17 -9.38
C LEU A 118 0.43 -4.33 -7.95
N HIS A 119 -0.29 -3.33 -7.42
CA HIS A 119 -0.86 -3.34 -6.08
C HIS A 119 -2.14 -4.19 -5.92
N GLU A 120 -2.75 -4.60 -7.04
CA GLU A 120 -3.89 -5.50 -7.08
C GLU A 120 -3.47 -6.96 -6.91
N HIS A 121 -2.19 -7.26 -7.08
CA HIS A 121 -1.65 -8.62 -6.98
C HIS A 121 -0.96 -8.84 -5.63
N LEU A 122 -1.37 -9.90 -4.94
CA LEU A 122 -0.86 -10.24 -3.60
C LEU A 122 0.51 -10.94 -3.64
N ASP A 123 0.81 -11.62 -4.75
CA ASP A 123 2.03 -12.42 -4.92
C ASP A 123 2.52 -12.43 -6.38
N GLN A 124 3.73 -12.98 -6.57
CA GLN A 124 4.35 -13.11 -7.88
C GLN A 124 3.57 -14.04 -8.83
N PRO A 125 3.13 -15.26 -8.42
CA PRO A 125 2.41 -16.16 -9.33
C PRO A 125 1.13 -15.54 -9.89
N GLY A 126 0.33 -14.87 -9.06
CA GLY A 126 -0.89 -14.20 -9.49
C GLY A 126 -0.61 -13.06 -10.47
N PHE A 127 0.50 -12.32 -10.28
CA PHE A 127 0.93 -11.29 -11.22
C PHE A 127 1.39 -11.88 -12.56
N LEU A 128 2.22 -12.93 -12.54
CA LEU A 128 2.72 -13.57 -13.76
C LEU A 128 1.59 -14.18 -14.61
N ALA A 129 0.59 -14.79 -13.97
CA ALA A 129 -0.60 -15.29 -14.67
C ALA A 129 -1.37 -14.17 -15.39
N ALA A 130 -1.44 -12.96 -14.81
CA ALA A 130 -2.06 -11.80 -15.44
C ALA A 130 -1.22 -11.27 -16.61
N VAL A 131 0.12 -11.30 -16.52
CA VAL A 131 1.01 -10.95 -17.64
C VAL A 131 0.81 -11.90 -18.81
N GLU A 132 0.79 -13.22 -18.58
CA GLU A 132 0.53 -14.18 -19.65
C GLU A 132 -0.83 -13.98 -20.31
N TRP A 133 -1.87 -13.71 -19.50
CA TRP A 133 -3.19 -13.40 -20.03
C TRP A 133 -3.17 -12.12 -20.87
N ALA A 134 -2.46 -11.07 -20.42
CA ALA A 134 -2.33 -9.82 -21.15
C ALA A 134 -1.65 -10.05 -22.52
N LEU A 135 -0.51 -10.76 -22.54
CA LEU A 135 0.24 -11.08 -23.76
C LEU A 135 -0.61 -11.86 -24.78
N ARG A 136 -1.42 -12.83 -24.31
CA ARG A 136 -2.36 -13.57 -25.18
C ARG A 136 -3.50 -12.69 -25.70
N THR A 137 -3.95 -11.72 -24.90
CA THR A 137 -5.12 -10.88 -25.22
C THR A 137 -4.77 -9.75 -26.18
N THR A 138 -3.56 -9.19 -26.06
CA THR A 138 -3.09 -8.11 -26.94
C THR A 138 -2.57 -8.60 -28.28
N ASP A 139 -2.51 -9.93 -28.51
CA ASP A 139 -1.94 -10.59 -29.68
C ASP A 139 -0.57 -10.00 -30.04
N ALA A 140 0.38 -10.11 -29.11
CA ALA A 140 1.68 -9.46 -29.22
C ALA A 140 2.67 -10.16 -30.19
N ALA A 141 2.15 -10.82 -31.23
CA ALA A 141 2.92 -11.66 -32.14
C ALA A 141 3.78 -10.87 -33.15
N SER A 142 3.42 -9.61 -33.45
CA SER A 142 4.18 -8.77 -34.39
C SER A 142 4.75 -7.51 -33.74
N TYR A 143 4.04 -6.93 -32.77
CA TYR A 143 4.52 -5.81 -31.97
C TYR A 143 4.27 -6.09 -30.49
N LEU A 144 5.32 -5.98 -29.68
CA LEU A 144 5.24 -6.05 -28.23
C LEU A 144 6.04 -4.90 -27.61
N ALA A 145 5.37 -4.09 -26.79
CA ALA A 145 6.05 -3.14 -25.92
C ALA A 145 5.56 -3.29 -24.48
N LEU A 146 6.51 -3.36 -23.55
CA LEU A 146 6.26 -3.34 -22.12
C LEU A 146 6.66 -1.98 -21.56
N ILE A 147 5.71 -1.26 -20.99
CA ILE A 147 5.92 0.09 -20.46
C ILE A 147 5.60 0.09 -18.97
N GLY A 148 6.53 0.61 -18.16
CA GLY A 148 6.27 0.82 -16.75
C GLY A 148 5.72 2.22 -16.48
N ARG A 149 4.75 2.32 -15.57
CA ARG A 149 4.21 3.59 -15.08
C ARG A 149 4.29 3.66 -13.56
N GLU A 150 4.74 4.79 -13.04
CA GLU A 150 4.65 5.16 -11.63
C GLU A 150 3.84 6.45 -11.55
N GLY A 151 2.55 6.31 -11.27
CA GLY A 151 1.59 7.37 -11.52
C GLY A 151 1.60 7.67 -13.01
N GLU A 152 1.66 8.95 -13.39
CA GLU A 152 1.68 9.35 -14.80
C GLU A 152 3.08 9.27 -15.43
N ARG A 153 4.12 9.07 -14.63
CA ARG A 153 5.50 8.99 -15.11
C ARG A 153 5.77 7.66 -15.77
N GLU A 154 6.31 7.69 -16.98
CA GLU A 154 6.83 6.51 -17.68
C GLU A 154 8.23 6.13 -17.18
N LEU A 155 8.49 4.84 -17.04
CA LEU A 155 9.80 4.27 -16.71
C LEU A 155 10.00 2.92 -17.41
N ALA A 156 11.27 2.48 -17.45
CA ALA A 156 11.59 1.12 -17.85
C ALA A 156 10.82 0.12 -16.99
N TRP A 157 10.10 -0.81 -17.62
CA TRP A 157 9.17 -1.70 -16.94
C TRP A 157 9.85 -2.56 -15.85
N GLN A 158 11.13 -2.90 -16.03
CA GLN A 158 11.92 -3.64 -15.04
C GLN A 158 12.07 -2.87 -13.73
N ALA A 159 12.20 -1.54 -13.81
CA ALA A 159 12.42 -0.69 -12.64
C ALA A 159 11.19 -0.61 -11.72
N LEU A 160 9.99 -0.97 -12.19
CA LEU A 160 8.80 -1.14 -11.33
C LEU A 160 9.05 -2.20 -10.26
N PHE A 161 9.73 -3.28 -10.65
CA PHE A 161 9.88 -4.46 -9.80
C PHE A 161 10.91 -4.29 -8.69
N GLU A 162 11.71 -3.23 -8.74
CA GLU A 162 12.53 -2.82 -7.60
C GLU A 162 11.69 -2.27 -6.43
N ARG A 163 10.41 -1.93 -6.68
CA ARG A 163 9.53 -1.25 -5.71
C ARG A 163 8.53 -2.22 -5.08
N VAL A 164 8.51 -3.48 -5.51
CA VAL A 164 7.65 -4.53 -4.96
C VAL A 164 8.48 -5.65 -4.32
N PRO A 165 8.05 -6.20 -3.16
CA PRO A 165 8.83 -7.18 -2.40
C PRO A 165 9.19 -8.46 -3.19
N TRP A 166 8.31 -8.85 -4.12
CA TRP A 166 8.42 -10.06 -4.92
C TRP A 166 9.07 -9.83 -6.30
N GLY A 167 9.53 -8.61 -6.61
CA GLY A 167 9.86 -8.23 -7.98
C GLY A 167 11.20 -8.74 -8.54
N ARG A 168 12.16 -9.14 -7.70
CA ARG A 168 13.48 -9.62 -8.17
C ARG A 168 13.40 -10.90 -9.03
N GLY A 169 12.43 -11.77 -8.76
CA GLY A 169 12.19 -12.98 -9.56
C GLY A 169 11.33 -12.71 -10.80
N THR A 170 10.44 -11.72 -10.73
CA THR A 170 9.43 -11.45 -11.75
C THR A 170 10.02 -10.95 -13.06
N VAL A 171 11.03 -10.10 -13.02
CA VAL A 171 11.66 -9.54 -14.23
C VAL A 171 12.15 -10.66 -15.16
N ARG A 172 12.85 -11.65 -14.60
CA ARG A 172 13.40 -12.78 -15.38
C ARG A 172 12.31 -13.64 -16.02
N GLU A 173 11.19 -13.83 -15.34
CA GLU A 173 10.07 -14.62 -15.85
C GLU A 173 9.35 -13.88 -16.97
N ILE A 174 9.13 -12.57 -16.81
CA ILE A 174 8.56 -11.73 -17.88
C ILE A 174 9.49 -11.72 -19.10
N GLU A 175 10.80 -11.55 -18.91
CA GLU A 175 11.78 -11.65 -20.00
C GLU A 175 11.71 -12.99 -20.72
N ARG A 176 11.50 -14.10 -19.98
CA ARG A 176 11.32 -15.43 -20.57
C ARG A 176 10.03 -15.53 -21.39
N PHE A 177 8.92 -14.97 -20.91
CA PHE A 177 7.66 -14.94 -21.65
C PHE A 177 7.78 -14.18 -22.97
N THR A 178 8.58 -13.11 -22.98
CA THR A 178 8.72 -12.23 -24.13
C THR A 178 9.89 -12.57 -25.04
N ALA A 179 10.78 -13.50 -24.67
CA ALA A 179 11.97 -13.85 -25.46
C ALA A 179 11.66 -14.55 -26.79
N HIS A 180 10.43 -15.03 -26.97
CA HIS A 180 9.99 -15.83 -28.13
C HIS A 180 8.87 -15.15 -28.94
N LEU A 181 8.53 -13.92 -28.59
CA LEU A 181 7.56 -13.06 -29.27
C LEU A 181 8.35 -12.05 -30.12
#